data_AF-A0A257W5G2-F1
#
_entry.id   AF-A0A257W5G2-F1
#
_cell.length_a   1.000
_cell.length_b   1.000
_cell.length_c   1.000
_cell.angle_alpha   90.00
_cell.angle_beta   90.00
_cell.angle_gamma   90.00
#
_symmetry.space_group_name_H-M   'P 1'
#
loop_
_entity.id
_entity.type
_entity.pdbx_description
1 polymer ?
#
loop_
_entity_poly.entity_id
_entity_poly.type
_entity_poly.pdbx_seq_one_letter_code
_entity_poly.pdbx_strand_id
1 'polypeptide(L)'
;MWTVRRMFHGQTEILYILTFYLPRFLDQPVEEKLITVFHELFHISPRFDGDIRRMEGRYHVHSHSQKEYDREMGVLARRYLDRQPNDTLWGFLRMRFDDLMPHHGGVIGVMLPIPKLVLMPDRKSA
;
A
#
# COMPACT_ATOMS: atom_id res chain seq x y z
N MET A 1 -3.69 -0.53 -24.43
CA MET A 1 -3.34 -0.81 -23.02
C MET A 1 -3.57 0.46 -22.21
N TRP A 2 -4.02 0.40 -20.96
CA TRP A 2 -4.20 1.60 -20.10
C TRP A 2 -3.06 1.66 -19.08
N THR A 3 -2.66 2.87 -18.69
CA THR A 3 -1.67 3.12 -17.62
C THR A 3 -2.13 4.25 -16.71
N VAL A 4 -1.58 4.33 -15.51
CA VAL A 4 -1.75 5.49 -14.64
C VAL A 4 -0.83 6.60 -15.13
N ARG A 5 -1.33 7.84 -15.20
CA ARG A 5 -0.50 9.01 -15.49
C ARG A 5 0.56 9.18 -14.39
N ARG A 6 1.82 9.32 -14.79
CA ARG A 6 2.95 9.59 -13.88
C ARG A 6 2.65 10.81 -13.01
N MET A 7 2.91 10.69 -11.72
CA MET A 7 2.69 11.74 -10.73
C MET A 7 4.01 12.14 -10.09
N PHE A 8 4.15 13.42 -9.75
CA PHE A 8 5.36 13.95 -9.15
C PHE A 8 5.02 14.79 -7.92
N HIS A 9 5.84 14.67 -6.88
CA HIS A 9 5.89 15.60 -5.76
C HIS A 9 7.25 16.32 -5.80
N GLY A 10 7.25 17.58 -6.24
CA GLY A 10 8.48 18.28 -6.59
C GLY A 10 9.19 17.61 -7.77
N GLN A 11 10.41 17.12 -7.53
CA GLN A 11 11.21 16.37 -8.53
C GLN A 11 11.10 14.84 -8.38
N THR A 12 10.37 14.37 -7.36
CA THR A 12 10.27 12.95 -7.03
C THR A 12 9.02 12.35 -7.67
N GLU A 13 9.20 11.29 -8.45
CA GLU A 13 8.06 10.53 -8.98
C GLU A 13 7.37 9.72 -7.87
N ILE A 14 6.03 9.78 -7.85
CA ILE A 14 5.20 8.95 -6.98
C ILE A 14 4.73 7.74 -7.80
N LEU A 15 5.25 6.56 -7.46
CA LEU A 15 4.85 5.31 -8.09
C LEU A 15 3.59 4.71 -7.47
N TYR A 16 3.40 4.87 -6.16
CA TYR A 16 2.30 4.26 -5.42
C TYR A 16 1.73 5.23 -4.39
N ILE A 17 0.40 5.18 -4.22
CA ILE A 17 -0.33 5.85 -3.15
C ILE A 17 -1.06 4.75 -2.38
N LEU A 18 -0.72 4.60 -1.10
CA LEU A 18 -1.38 3.68 -0.18
C LEU A 18 -2.26 4.50 0.76
N THR A 19 -3.45 4.00 1.09
CA THR A 19 -4.43 4.76 1.87
C THR A 19 -4.70 4.08 3.20
N PHE A 20 -4.47 4.80 4.29
CA PHE A 20 -4.77 4.34 5.65
C PHE A 20 -5.74 5.32 6.31
N TYR A 21 -6.78 4.79 6.96
CA TYR A 21 -7.77 5.63 7.63
C TYR A 21 -7.38 5.91 9.09
N LEU A 22 -6.92 7.13 9.38
CA LEU A 22 -6.49 7.57 10.70
C LEU A 22 -7.65 8.24 11.49
N PRO A 23 -7.69 8.12 12.83
CA PRO A 23 -6.74 7.39 13.68
C PRO A 23 -6.97 5.87 13.70
N ARG A 24 -8.13 5.43 13.18
CA ARG A 24 -8.65 4.05 13.31
C ARG A 24 -7.65 2.96 12.98
N PHE A 25 -6.85 3.12 11.92
CA PHE A 25 -5.81 2.17 11.53
C PHE A 25 -4.76 1.99 12.63
N LEU A 26 -4.20 3.10 13.15
CA LEU A 26 -3.16 3.06 14.17
C LEU A 26 -3.68 2.63 15.55
N ASP A 27 -4.99 2.59 15.74
CA ASP A 27 -5.61 2.15 16.99
C ASP A 27 -6.01 0.67 17.03
N GLN A 28 -5.82 -0.06 15.93
CA GLN A 28 -6.02 -1.52 15.87
C GLN A 28 -4.92 -2.28 16.65
N PRO A 29 -5.09 -3.60 16.90
CA PRO A 29 -3.99 -4.48 17.29
C PRO A 29 -2.85 -4.48 16.27
N VAL A 30 -1.62 -4.79 16.70
CA VAL A 30 -0.42 -4.78 15.83
C VAL A 30 -0.55 -5.74 14.66
N GLU A 31 -1.15 -6.89 14.90
CA GLU A 31 -1.40 -7.93 13.89
C GLU A 31 -2.32 -7.41 12.79
N GLU A 32 -3.43 -6.75 13.16
CA GLU A 32 -4.39 -6.15 12.23
C GLU A 32 -3.78 -4.99 11.42
N LYS A 33 -2.92 -4.18 12.06
CA LYS A 33 -2.15 -3.16 11.35
C LYS A 33 -1.25 -3.77 10.29
N LEU A 34 -0.51 -4.82 10.64
CA LEU A 34 0.36 -5.51 9.69
C LEU A 34 -0.44 -6.15 8.56
N ILE A 35 -1.55 -6.83 8.86
CA ILE A 35 -2.44 -7.38 7.82
C ILE A 35 -2.87 -6.28 6.84
N THR A 36 -3.25 -5.11 7.34
CA THR A 36 -3.64 -3.96 6.51
C THR A 36 -2.45 -3.43 5.69
N VAL A 37 -1.26 -3.28 6.28
CA VAL A 37 -0.06 -2.87 5.53
C VAL A 37 0.27 -3.87 4.43
N PHE A 38 0.22 -5.17 4.72
CA PHE A 38 0.46 -6.21 3.73
C PHE A 38 -0.61 -6.21 2.64
N HIS A 39 -1.87 -5.95 2.99
CA HIS A 39 -2.95 -5.77 2.03
C HIS A 39 -2.60 -4.66 1.02
N GLU A 40 -2.26 -3.48 1.52
CA GLU A 40 -1.92 -2.31 0.69
C GLU A 40 -0.68 -2.56 -0.16
N LEU A 41 0.36 -3.18 0.41
CA LEU A 41 1.57 -3.54 -0.32
C LEU A 41 1.34 -4.63 -1.37
N PHE A 42 0.36 -5.52 -1.17
CA PHE A 42 0.08 -6.59 -2.14
C PHE A 42 -0.49 -6.05 -3.46
N HIS A 43 -1.14 -4.88 -3.43
CA HIS A 43 -1.59 -4.18 -4.64
C HIS A 43 -0.44 -3.68 -5.52
N ILE A 44 0.78 -3.58 -4.99
CA ILE A 44 1.96 -3.14 -5.74
C ILE A 44 2.41 -4.23 -6.73
N SER A 45 2.65 -3.83 -7.99
CA SER A 45 3.26 -4.68 -9.00
C SER A 45 4.59 -5.26 -8.50
N PRO A 46 4.87 -6.56 -8.72
CA PRO A 46 6.17 -7.16 -8.41
C PRO A 46 7.36 -6.46 -9.08
N ARG A 47 7.11 -5.71 -10.17
CA ARG A 47 8.12 -4.94 -10.90
C ARG A 47 8.40 -3.57 -10.29
N PHE A 48 7.57 -3.12 -9.34
CA PHE A 48 7.69 -1.81 -8.68
C PHE A 48 7.79 -0.63 -9.68
N ASP A 49 7.04 -0.67 -10.77
CA ASP A 49 7.11 0.25 -11.90
C ASP A 49 5.94 1.25 -11.98
N GLY A 50 5.19 1.39 -10.88
CA GLY A 50 4.00 2.24 -10.79
C GLY A 50 2.73 1.62 -11.36
N ASP A 51 2.80 0.40 -11.93
CA ASP A 51 1.61 -0.40 -12.25
C ASP A 51 1.15 -1.18 -11.01
N ILE A 52 -0.11 -1.60 -11.03
CA ILE A 52 -0.71 -2.44 -9.99
C ILE A 52 -0.45 -3.91 -10.26
N ARG A 53 -0.45 -4.73 -9.21
CA ARG A 53 -0.43 -6.19 -9.35
C ARG A 53 -1.66 -6.64 -10.13
N ARG A 54 -1.43 -7.31 -11.26
CA ARG A 54 -2.49 -7.96 -12.05
C ARG A 54 -2.61 -9.41 -11.55
N MET A 55 -3.75 -9.78 -11.01
CA MET A 55 -4.04 -11.18 -10.66
C MET A 55 -4.62 -11.88 -11.89
N GLU A 56 -4.08 -13.05 -12.26
CA GLU A 56 -4.63 -13.84 -13.38
C GLU A 56 -5.93 -14.52 -12.92
N GLY A 57 -7.08 -14.05 -13.41
CA GLY A 57 -8.39 -14.62 -13.13
C GLY A 57 -9.54 -13.63 -13.28
N ARG A 58 -10.77 -14.11 -13.45
CA ARG A 58 -12.00 -13.27 -13.56
C ARG A 58 -12.29 -12.44 -12.30
N TYR A 59 -11.60 -12.72 -11.19
CA TYR A 59 -11.74 -12.04 -9.90
C TYR A 59 -10.70 -10.95 -9.80
N HIS A 60 -10.96 -9.85 -10.51
CA HIS A 60 -9.95 -8.87 -10.84
C HIS A 60 -9.45 -8.03 -9.65
N VAL A 61 -9.98 -8.18 -8.44
CA VAL A 61 -9.56 -7.37 -7.28
C VAL A 61 -9.64 -8.13 -5.96
N HIS A 62 -10.56 -9.07 -5.73
CA HIS A 62 -10.69 -9.78 -4.45
C HIS A 62 -10.98 -11.26 -4.69
N SER A 63 -10.26 -12.15 -3.99
CA SER A 63 -10.65 -13.56 -3.87
C SER A 63 -12.08 -13.66 -3.36
N HIS A 64 -12.72 -14.82 -3.53
CA HIS A 64 -14.15 -15.03 -3.26
C HIS A 64 -14.61 -14.68 -1.82
N SER A 65 -13.69 -14.41 -0.88
CA SER A 65 -14.02 -13.81 0.40
C SER A 65 -12.90 -12.91 0.93
N GLN A 66 -13.26 -11.73 1.43
CA GLN A 66 -12.35 -10.84 2.15
C GLN A 66 -11.61 -11.57 3.28
N LYS A 67 -12.28 -12.50 3.95
CA LYS A 67 -11.70 -13.33 5.01
C LYS A 67 -10.54 -14.20 4.54
N GLU A 68 -10.62 -14.78 3.34
CA GLU A 68 -9.55 -15.60 2.79
C GLU A 68 -8.34 -14.74 2.43
N TYR A 69 -8.59 -13.55 1.86
CA TYR A 69 -7.55 -12.59 1.56
C TYR A 69 -6.83 -12.10 2.83
N ASP A 70 -7.59 -11.72 3.87
CA ASP A 70 -7.03 -11.29 5.16
C ASP A 70 -6.21 -12.42 5.80
N ARG A 71 -6.64 -13.68 5.65
CA ARG A 71 -5.89 -14.85 6.11
C ARG A 71 -4.55 -14.97 5.39
N GLU A 72 -4.51 -14.79 4.07
CA GLU A 72 -3.26 -14.81 3.30
C GLU A 72 -2.31 -13.69 3.72
N MET A 73 -2.83 -12.48 3.92
CA MET A 73 -2.03 -11.35 4.42
C MET A 73 -1.51 -11.61 5.83
N GLY A 74 -2.29 -12.25 6.69
CA GLY A 74 -1.86 -12.68 8.02
C GLY A 74 -0.68 -13.67 7.96
N VAL A 75 -0.68 -14.61 7.02
CA VAL A 75 0.45 -15.53 6.81
C VAL A 75 1.71 -14.77 6.36
N LEU A 76 1.57 -13.80 5.47
CA LEU A 76 2.70 -12.98 5.02
C LEU A 76 3.25 -12.08 6.13
N ALA A 77 2.36 -11.42 6.89
CA ALA A 77 2.73 -10.60 8.04
C ALA A 77 3.49 -11.42 9.09
N ARG A 78 3.01 -12.63 9.41
CA ARG A 78 3.69 -13.53 10.34
C ARG A 78 5.07 -13.93 9.84
N ARG A 79 5.18 -14.35 8.57
CA ARG A 79 6.46 -14.70 7.94
C ARG A 79 7.45 -13.53 7.93
N TYR A 80 6.96 -12.31 7.75
CA TYR A 80 7.79 -11.12 7.81
C TYR A 80 8.36 -10.91 9.22
N LEU A 81 7.53 -11.00 10.26
CA LEU A 81 7.97 -10.88 11.65
C LEU A 81 8.94 -12.00 12.06
N ASP A 82 8.71 -13.24 11.60
CA ASP A 82 9.58 -14.38 11.89
C ASP A 82 11.00 -14.21 11.32
N ARG A 83 11.18 -13.33 10.33
CA ARG A 83 12.49 -12.95 9.77
C ARG A 83 13.22 -11.88 10.60
N GLN A 84 12.66 -11.49 11.74
CA GLN A 84 13.22 -10.45 12.63
C GLN A 84 13.58 -9.18 11.86
N PRO A 85 12.59 -8.53 11.22
CA PRO A 85 12.84 -7.38 10.38
C PRO A 85 13.33 -6.21 11.23
N ASN A 86 14.11 -5.33 10.63
CA ASN A 86 14.63 -4.15 11.31
C ASN A 86 13.48 -3.31 11.89
N ASP A 87 13.52 -3.10 13.21
CA ASP A 87 12.52 -2.37 13.97
C ASP A 87 12.31 -0.93 13.48
N THR A 88 13.31 -0.32 12.84
CA THR A 88 13.16 1.04 12.27
C THR A 88 12.14 1.10 11.12
N LEU A 89 11.85 -0.02 10.46
CA LEU A 89 10.93 -0.06 9.31
C LEU A 89 9.45 -0.19 9.73
N TRP A 90 9.18 -0.80 10.88
CA TRP A 90 7.81 -1.18 11.26
C TRP A 90 7.47 -0.93 12.73
N GLY A 91 8.44 -0.64 13.59
CA GLY A 91 8.25 -0.52 15.03
C GLY A 91 7.22 0.53 15.43
N PHE A 92 7.03 1.57 14.61
CA PHE A 92 5.99 2.59 14.80
C PHE A 92 4.57 2.00 14.80
N LEU A 93 4.33 0.86 14.14
CA LEU A 93 3.04 0.18 14.14
C LEU A 93 2.68 -0.37 15.53
N ARG A 94 3.63 -0.52 16.45
CA ARG A 94 3.35 -0.93 17.84
C ARG A 94 2.66 0.16 18.65
N MET A 95 2.75 1.41 18.21
CA MET A 95 2.20 2.57 18.92
C MET A 95 0.76 2.85 18.50
N ARG A 96 0.00 3.49 19.39
CA ARG A 96 -1.32 4.05 19.06
C ARG A 96 -1.18 5.43 18.42
N PHE A 97 -2.25 5.93 17.82
CA PHE A 97 -2.21 7.23 17.15
C PHE A 97 -1.75 8.36 18.09
N ASP A 98 -2.35 8.43 19.28
CA ASP A 98 -2.06 9.48 20.26
C ASP A 98 -0.62 9.41 20.82
N ASP A 99 -0.03 8.21 20.87
CA ASP A 99 1.37 8.03 21.26
C ASP A 99 2.30 8.44 20.11
N LEU A 100 1.96 8.10 18.88
CA LEU A 100 2.83 8.31 17.72
C LEU A 100 2.93 9.80 17.34
N MET A 101 1.83 10.55 17.50
CA MET A 101 1.72 11.95 17.10
C MET A 101 2.80 12.85 17.75
N PRO A 102 2.99 12.87 19.08
CA PRO A 102 4.07 13.64 19.72
C PRO A 102 5.48 13.21 19.30
N HIS A 103 5.70 11.93 19.01
CA HIS A 103 7.03 11.41 18.65
C HIS A 103 7.47 11.83 17.24
N HIS A 104 6.52 12.06 16.33
CA HIS A 104 6.78 12.34 14.91
C HIS A 104 6.35 13.73 14.43
N GLY A 105 5.86 14.61 15.32
CA GLY A 105 5.50 15.99 14.99
C GLY A 105 4.16 16.16 14.29
N GLY A 106 3.39 15.07 14.14
CA GLY A 106 2.01 15.08 13.67
C GLY A 106 1.77 14.64 12.22
N VAL A 107 0.51 14.76 11.78
CA VAL A 107 0.11 14.46 10.40
C VAL A 107 0.04 15.76 9.59
N ILE A 108 0.80 15.80 8.49
CA ILE A 108 0.72 16.88 7.50
C ILE A 108 -0.12 16.45 6.29
N GLY A 109 -1.00 17.33 5.83
CA GLY A 109 -1.81 17.11 4.64
C GLY A 109 -1.11 17.63 3.39
N VAL A 110 -0.99 16.80 2.35
CA VAL A 110 -0.54 17.21 1.02
C VAL A 110 -1.66 16.99 0.02
N MET A 111 -2.00 18.02 -0.76
CA MET A 111 -2.99 17.89 -1.83
C MET A 111 -2.30 17.35 -3.08
N LEU A 112 -2.66 16.13 -3.47
CA LEU A 112 -2.19 15.50 -4.71
C LEU A 112 -3.30 15.53 -5.77
N PRO A 113 -2.96 15.73 -7.06
CA PRO A 113 -3.93 15.62 -8.13
C PRO A 113 -4.45 14.18 -8.23
N ILE A 114 -5.75 14.03 -8.50
CA ILE A 114 -6.35 12.71 -8.69
C ILE A 114 -5.62 11.97 -9.83
N PRO A 115 -5.11 10.74 -9.59
CA PRO A 115 -4.47 9.94 -10.62
C PRO A 115 -5.45 9.68 -11.76
N LYS A 116 -5.06 9.99 -13.00
CA LYS A 116 -5.89 9.74 -14.18
C LYS A 116 -5.38 8.51 -14.91
N LEU A 117 -6.31 7.62 -15.28
CA LEU A 117 -6.02 6.56 -16.24
C LEU A 117 -5.88 7.18 -17.63
N VAL A 118 -4.78 6.87 -18.30
CA VAL A 118 -4.47 7.34 -19.66
C VAL A 118 -4.26 6.14 -20.56
N LEU A 119 -4.73 6.24 -21.80
CA LEU A 119 -4.48 5.21 -22.79
C LEU A 119 -2.98 5.22 -23.09
N MET A 120 -2.33 4.07 -23.02
CA MET A 120 -0.99 3.95 -23.58
C MET A 120 -1.11 4.21 -25.09
N PRO A 121 -0.31 5.13 -25.65
CA PRO A 121 -0.27 5.31 -27.10
C PRO A 121 0.08 3.96 -27.73
N ASP A 122 -0.70 3.57 -28.72
CA ASP A 122 -0.46 2.34 -29.47
C ASP A 122 0.97 2.43 -30.01
N ARG A 123 1.85 1.49 -29.65
CA ARG A 123 3.16 1.35 -30.29
C ARG A 123 2.89 0.83 -31.71
N LYS A 124 2.37 1.69 -32.59
CA LYS A 124 2.30 1.48 -34.02
C LYS A 124 3.21 2.48 -34.71
N SER A 125 4.33 1.91 -35.17
CA SER A 125 5.12 2.30 -36.34
C SER A 125 6.09 3.47 -36.20
N ALA A 126 7.34 3.14 -35.88
CA ALA A 126 8.51 3.60 -36.63
C ALA A 126 9.21 2.37 -37.20
#